data_AF-A0A1H9X7L9-F1
#
_entry.id   AF-A0A1H9X7L9-F1
#
_cell.length_a   1.000
_cell.length_b   1.000
_cell.length_c   1.000
_cell.angle_alpha   90.00
_cell.angle_beta   90.00
_cell.angle_gamma   90.00
#
_symmetry.space_group_name_H-M   'P 1'
#
loop_
_entity.id
_entity.type
_entity.pdbx_description
1 polymer ?
#
loop_
_entity_poly.entity_id
_entity_poly.type
_entity_poly.pdbx_seq_one_letter_code
_entity_poly.pdbx_strand_id
1 'polypeptide(L)'
;MLLNMSTTGVPASFNPSLHPEGHMKMWYASPLTRFDPHLMTALFIVIIVFGVSYFLYVKRKHREKEDNWKNDKQEKQFQDLMAKKEITLRKLLELEEAFDRGELNEKDYEQKAAGYKTYLHQVKKQLNDFLN
;
A
#
# COMPACT_ATOMS: atom_id res chain seq x y z
N MET A 1 -50.25 32.58 64.19
CA MET A 1 -50.49 33.47 63.03
C MET A 1 -49.32 34.45 63.04
N LEU A 2 -48.33 34.46 62.14
CA LEU A 2 -48.31 34.22 60.69
C LEU A 2 -47.02 33.48 60.28
N LEU A 3 -47.16 32.60 59.29
CA LEU A 3 -46.11 31.90 58.56
C LEU A 3 -45.40 32.86 57.57
N ASN A 4 -44.08 32.73 57.39
CA ASN A 4 -43.41 33.15 56.15
C ASN A 4 -42.11 32.36 55.99
N MET A 5 -42.15 31.23 55.28
CA MET A 5 -41.86 31.05 53.84
C MET A 5 -40.38 30.77 53.58
N SER A 6 -40.10 29.49 53.33
CA SER A 6 -38.85 28.96 52.78
C SER A 6 -38.56 29.57 51.41
N THR A 7 -37.44 30.26 51.26
CA THR A 7 -36.80 30.47 49.96
C THR A 7 -35.65 29.48 49.85
N THR A 8 -35.93 28.31 49.25
CA THR A 8 -34.91 27.44 48.68
C THR A 8 -34.22 28.21 47.54
N GLY A 9 -33.12 28.88 47.85
CA GLY A 9 -32.23 29.43 46.83
C GLY A 9 -31.63 28.29 46.03
N VAL A 10 -31.95 28.20 44.75
CA VAL A 10 -31.27 27.34 43.79
C VAL A 10 -29.76 27.65 43.90
N PRO A 11 -28.86 26.66 44.10
CA PRO A 11 -27.44 26.94 44.12
C PRO A 11 -27.07 27.60 42.80
N ALA A 12 -26.38 28.74 42.88
CA ALA A 12 -25.79 29.40 41.72
C ALA A 12 -25.06 28.32 40.92
N SER A 13 -25.50 28.09 39.69
CA SER A 13 -24.91 27.10 38.80
C SER A 13 -23.40 27.23 38.88
N PHE A 14 -22.72 26.25 39.47
CA PHE A 14 -21.28 26.15 39.43
C PHE A 14 -20.94 25.87 37.97
N ASN A 15 -20.77 26.95 37.22
CA ASN A 15 -20.35 26.91 35.84
C ASN A 15 -18.84 27.11 35.90
N PRO A 16 -18.03 26.04 36.03
CA PRO A 16 -16.59 26.19 36.13
C PRO A 16 -16.12 26.95 34.90
N SER A 17 -15.36 28.03 35.12
CA SER A 17 -14.77 28.78 34.02
C SER A 17 -13.97 27.81 33.16
N LEU A 18 -14.41 27.59 31.92
CA LEU A 18 -13.72 26.76 30.93
C LEU A 18 -12.39 27.40 30.47
N HIS A 19 -12.04 28.55 31.04
CA HIS A 19 -10.82 29.30 30.77
C HIS A 19 -10.01 29.49 32.06
N PRO A 20 -9.14 28.52 32.41
CA PRO A 20 -8.13 28.72 33.44
C PRO A 20 -7.29 29.96 33.08
N GLU A 21 -7.01 30.83 34.06
CA GLU A 21 -6.33 32.11 33.81
C GLU A 21 -5.01 31.98 33.04
N GLY A 22 -4.32 30.84 33.20
CA GLY A 22 -3.07 30.54 32.50
C GLY A 22 -3.22 30.50 30.97
N HIS A 23 -4.26 29.86 30.44
CA HIS A 23 -4.47 29.77 28.98
C HIS A 23 -4.79 31.13 28.37
N MET A 24 -5.52 31.98 29.10
CA MET A 24 -5.81 33.34 28.68
C MET A 24 -4.56 34.22 28.66
N LYS A 25 -3.76 34.19 29.73
CA LYS A 25 -2.47 34.91 29.79
C LYS A 25 -1.54 34.49 28.65
N MET A 26 -1.50 33.20 28.31
CA MET A 26 -0.72 32.68 27.19
C MET A 26 -1.23 33.20 25.84
N TRP A 27 -2.56 33.19 25.62
CA TRP A 27 -3.15 33.70 24.38
C TRP A 27 -2.85 35.19 24.20
N TYR A 28 -3.05 35.99 25.25
CA TYR A 28 -2.84 37.44 25.21
C TYR A 28 -1.37 37.86 25.10
N ALA A 29 -0.42 36.97 25.42
CA ALA A 29 1.00 37.18 25.18
C ALA A 29 1.43 36.83 23.74
N SER A 30 0.55 36.22 22.94
CA SER A 30 0.89 35.76 21.59
C SER A 30 0.68 36.84 20.52
N PRO A 31 1.40 36.78 19.38
CA PRO A 31 1.13 37.64 18.23
C PRO A 31 -0.27 37.47 17.61
N LEU A 32 -0.99 36.39 17.98
CA LEU A 32 -2.30 36.02 17.47
C LEU A 32 -3.46 36.58 18.32
N THR A 33 -3.15 37.37 19.36
CA THR A 33 -4.11 38.08 20.22
C THR A 33 -5.27 38.76 19.49
N ARG A 34 -5.03 39.26 18.28
CA ARG A 34 -6.01 40.01 17.48
C ARG A 34 -7.11 39.13 16.91
N PHE A 35 -6.98 37.80 16.99
CA PHE A 35 -7.93 36.83 16.47
C PHE A 35 -8.66 36.11 17.60
N ASP A 36 -9.86 35.65 17.30
CA ASP A 36 -10.64 34.83 18.24
C ASP A 36 -9.90 33.50 18.50
N PRO A 37 -9.61 33.16 19.77
CA PRO A 37 -8.85 31.96 20.14
C PRO A 37 -9.54 30.66 19.73
N HIS A 38 -10.87 30.61 19.75
CA HIS A 38 -11.63 29.42 19.37
C HIS A 38 -11.56 29.21 17.86
N LEU A 39 -11.71 30.27 17.07
CA LEU A 39 -11.57 30.22 15.61
C LEU A 39 -10.18 29.77 15.18
N MET A 40 -9.12 30.31 15.81
CA MET A 40 -7.75 29.90 15.52
C MET A 40 -7.50 28.44 15.92
N THR A 41 -8.02 28.01 17.07
CA THR A 41 -7.92 26.60 17.51
C THR A 41 -8.64 25.67 16.54
N ALA A 42 -9.86 26.03 16.12
CA ALA A 42 -10.61 25.26 15.12
C ALA A 42 -9.85 25.18 13.79
N LEU A 43 -9.25 26.28 13.34
CA LEU A 43 -8.43 26.29 12.13
C LEU A 43 -7.22 25.36 12.24
N PHE A 44 -6.49 25.39 13.36
CA PHE A 44 -5.36 24.48 13.57
C PHE A 44 -5.80 23.02 13.59
N ILE A 45 -6.92 22.70 14.24
CA ILE A 45 -7.49 21.36 14.22
C ILE A 45 -7.80 20.93 12.79
N VAL A 46 -8.43 21.79 11.98
CA VAL A 46 -8.75 21.49 10.58
C VAL A 46 -7.47 21.21 9.79
N ILE A 47 -6.43 22.04 9.94
CA ILE A 47 -5.14 21.86 9.26
C ILE A 47 -4.49 20.52 9.65
N ILE A 48 -4.45 20.20 10.95
CA ILE A 48 -3.88 18.95 11.45
C ILE A 48 -4.66 17.76 10.90
N VAL A 49 -5.99 17.80 10.99
CA VAL A 49 -6.86 16.73 10.48
C VAL A 49 -6.65 16.55 8.98
N PHE A 50 -6.64 17.62 8.19
CA PHE A 50 -6.37 17.54 6.75
C PHE A 50 -4.97 16.96 6.47
N GLY A 51 -3.94 17.42 7.17
CA GLY A 51 -2.57 16.95 7.00
C GLY A 51 -2.45 15.45 7.30
N VAL A 52 -2.99 15.00 8.44
CA VAL A 52 -2.98 13.58 8.83
C VAL A 52 -3.81 12.74 7.85
N SER A 53 -5.01 13.20 7.49
CA SER A 53 -5.89 12.51 6.54
C SER A 53 -5.21 12.33 5.18
N TYR A 54 -4.62 13.40 4.67
CA TYR A 54 -3.91 13.40 3.39
C TYR A 54 -2.69 12.47 3.43
N PHE A 55 -1.89 12.54 4.51
CA PHE A 55 -0.75 11.65 4.69
C PHE A 55 -1.16 10.17 4.71
N LEU A 56 -2.21 9.82 5.46
CA LEU A 56 -2.74 8.46 5.49
C LEU A 56 -3.29 8.01 4.13
N TYR A 57 -3.99 8.89 3.42
CA TYR A 57 -4.50 8.64 2.07
C TYR A 57 -3.37 8.35 1.09
N VAL A 58 -2.34 9.21 1.04
CA VAL A 58 -1.19 9.06 0.16
C VAL A 58 -0.43 7.78 0.52
N LYS A 59 -0.15 7.53 1.81
CA LYS A 59 0.54 6.31 2.25
C LYS A 59 -0.20 5.04 1.81
N ARG A 60 -1.53 5.02 1.91
CA ARG A 60 -2.34 3.87 1.46
C ARG A 60 -2.30 3.71 -0.05
N LYS A 61 -2.47 4.80 -0.80
CA LYS A 61 -2.45 4.79 -2.28
C LYS A 61 -1.09 4.40 -2.84
N HIS A 62 0.01 4.77 -2.16
CA HIS A 62 1.36 4.35 -2.54
C HIS A 62 1.56 2.84 -2.34
N ARG A 63 1.06 2.27 -1.24
CA ARG A 63 1.10 0.82 -1.03
C ARG A 63 0.31 0.06 -2.10
N GLU A 64 -0.90 0.52 -2.42
CA GLU A 64 -1.72 -0.08 -3.48
C GLU A 64 -1.03 -0.01 -4.85
N LYS A 65 -0.35 1.11 -5.17
CA LYS A 65 0.44 1.24 -6.40
C LYS A 65 1.67 0.34 -6.41
N GLU A 66 2.39 0.22 -5.30
CA GLU A 66 3.54 -0.67 -5.18
C GLU A 66 3.13 -2.14 -5.32
N ASP A 67 2.02 -2.53 -4.70
CA ASP A 67 1.48 -3.89 -4.79
C ASP A 67 1.02 -4.18 -6.23
N ASN A 68 0.32 -3.25 -6.89
CA ASN A 68 -0.04 -3.39 -8.30
C ASN A 68 1.20 -3.44 -9.23
N TRP A 69 2.22 -2.64 -8.96
CA TRP A 69 3.47 -2.67 -9.74
C TRP A 69 4.25 -3.98 -9.54
N LYS A 70 4.30 -4.49 -8.31
CA LYS A 70 4.88 -5.81 -8.02
C LYS A 70 4.11 -6.92 -8.73
N ASN A 71 2.78 -6.89 -8.68
CA ASN A 71 1.93 -7.84 -9.40
C ASN A 71 2.15 -7.76 -10.91
N ASP A 72 2.18 -6.57 -11.52
CA ASP A 72 2.45 -6.41 -12.96
C ASP A 72 3.83 -6.94 -13.35
N LYS A 73 4.85 -6.71 -12.50
CA LYS A 73 6.19 -7.26 -12.74
C LYS A 73 6.21 -8.79 -12.63
N GLN A 74 5.55 -9.36 -11.63
CA GLN A 74 5.46 -10.81 -11.44
C GLN A 74 4.70 -11.46 -12.60
N GLU A 75 3.58 -10.88 -13.02
CA GLU A 75 2.79 -11.34 -14.16
C GLU A 75 3.62 -11.33 -15.45
N LYS A 76 4.33 -10.24 -15.74
CA LYS A 76 5.24 -10.17 -16.90
C LYS A 76 6.33 -11.23 -16.86
N GLN A 77 6.91 -11.49 -15.69
CA GLN A 77 7.93 -12.53 -15.53
C GLN A 77 7.35 -13.93 -15.75
N PHE A 78 6.13 -14.19 -15.26
CA PHE A 78 5.43 -15.44 -15.47
C PHE A 78 5.12 -15.67 -16.96
N GLN A 79 4.60 -14.66 -17.66
CA GLN A 79 4.33 -14.72 -19.10
C GLN A 79 5.61 -14.96 -19.92
N ASP A 80 6.71 -14.30 -19.59
CA ASP A 80 8.00 -14.51 -20.25
C ASP A 80 8.53 -15.94 -20.06
N LEU A 81 8.40 -16.52 -18.86
CA LEU A 81 8.76 -17.91 -18.60
C LEU A 81 7.87 -18.90 -19.37
N MET A 82 6.57 -18.62 -19.49
CA MET A 82 5.65 -19.40 -20.31
C MET A 82 6.04 -19.36 -21.79
N ALA A 83 6.35 -18.18 -22.33
CA ALA A 83 6.83 -18.04 -23.71
C ALA A 83 8.15 -18.80 -23.94
N LYS A 84 9.11 -18.72 -23.00
CA LYS A 84 10.37 -19.47 -23.07
C LYS A 84 10.16 -20.98 -23.07
N LYS A 85 9.21 -21.48 -22.26
CA LYS A 85 8.82 -22.89 -22.24
C LYS A 85 8.28 -23.33 -23.61
N GLU A 86 7.35 -22.57 -24.19
CA GLU A 86 6.76 -22.88 -25.50
C GLU A 86 7.79 -22.86 -26.62
N ILE A 87 8.65 -21.84 -26.66
CA ILE A 87 9.74 -21.74 -27.65
C ILE A 87 10.69 -22.93 -27.53
N THR A 88 11.04 -23.33 -26.30
CA THR A 88 11.95 -24.46 -26.06
C THR A 88 11.33 -25.78 -26.51
N LEU A 89 10.03 -25.99 -26.23
CA LEU A 89 9.31 -27.17 -26.70
C LEU A 89 9.24 -27.23 -28.23
N ARG A 90 8.96 -26.09 -28.87
CA ARG A 90 8.95 -26.00 -30.34
C ARG A 90 10.33 -26.34 -30.92
N LYS A 91 11.41 -25.79 -30.35
CA LYS A 91 12.78 -26.10 -30.79
C LYS A 91 13.13 -27.58 -30.62
N LEU A 92 12.61 -28.22 -29.57
CA LEU A 92 12.82 -29.65 -29.35
C LEU A 92 12.11 -30.49 -30.42
N LEU A 93 10.90 -30.09 -30.79
CA LEU A 93 10.13 -30.71 -31.87
C LEU A 93 10.78 -30.49 -33.24
N GLU A 94 11.22 -29.27 -33.55
CA GLU A 94 11.98 -28.96 -34.78
C GLU A 94 13.28 -29.79 -34.89
N LEU A 95 13.95 -30.00 -33.75
CA LEU A 95 15.17 -30.81 -33.65
C LEU A 95 14.89 -32.30 -33.90
N GLU A 96 13.78 -32.81 -33.36
CA GLU A 96 13.31 -34.19 -33.57
C GLU A 96 12.94 -34.42 -35.04
N GLU A 97 12.17 -33.51 -35.65
CA GLU A 97 11.85 -33.58 -37.06
C GLU A 97 13.09 -33.52 -37.97
N ALA A 98 14.10 -32.71 -37.62
CA ALA A 98 15.35 -32.64 -38.39
C ALA A 98 16.16 -33.94 -38.28
N PHE A 99 16.12 -34.60 -37.12
CA PHE A 99 16.72 -35.93 -36.94
C PHE A 99 15.98 -36.99 -37.76
N ASP A 100 14.65 -36.99 -37.75
CA ASP A 100 13.81 -37.90 -38.53
C ASP A 100 14.02 -37.74 -40.05
N ARG A 101 14.30 -36.52 -40.52
CA ARG A 101 14.66 -36.25 -41.91
C ARG A 101 16.11 -36.64 -42.28
N GLY A 102 16.91 -37.09 -41.31
CA GLY A 102 18.33 -37.42 -41.52
C GLY A 102 19.24 -36.20 -41.70
N GLU A 103 18.76 -34.99 -41.38
CA GLU A 103 19.53 -33.73 -41.48
C GLU A 103 20.48 -33.54 -40.30
N LEU A 104 20.37 -34.38 -39.26
CA LEU A 104 21.12 -34.29 -38.01
C LEU A 104 21.65 -35.68 -37.62
N ASN A 105 22.91 -35.76 -37.18
CA ASN A 105 23.46 -37.00 -36.62
C ASN A 105 22.91 -37.23 -35.19
N GLU A 106 22.70 -38.48 -34.81
CA GLU A 106 22.26 -38.93 -33.49
C GLU A 106 23.05 -38.28 -32.35
N LYS A 107 24.38 -38.20 -32.47
CA LYS A 107 25.20 -37.57 -31.42
C LYS A 107 24.87 -36.08 -31.24
N ASP A 108 24.65 -35.36 -32.33
CA ASP A 108 24.32 -33.93 -32.31
C ASP A 108 22.88 -33.71 -31.84
N TYR A 109 21.97 -34.62 -32.18
CA TYR A 109 20.60 -34.66 -31.68
C TYR A 109 20.59 -34.81 -30.16
N GLU A 110 21.22 -35.85 -29.63
CA GLU A 110 21.22 -36.14 -28.20
C GLU A 110 21.80 -34.98 -27.38
N GLN A 111 22.93 -34.41 -27.83
CA GLN A 111 23.57 -33.29 -27.15
C GLN A 111 22.66 -32.06 -27.10
N LYS A 112 22.04 -31.68 -28.23
CA LYS A 112 21.15 -30.51 -28.30
C LYS A 112 19.84 -30.75 -27.54
N ALA A 113 19.27 -31.94 -27.66
CA ALA A 113 18.05 -32.33 -26.96
C ALA A 113 18.25 -32.34 -25.43
N ALA A 114 19.39 -32.86 -24.94
CA ALA A 114 19.73 -32.82 -23.52
C ALA A 114 19.83 -31.39 -22.98
N GLY A 115 20.43 -30.47 -23.77
CA GLY A 115 20.48 -29.05 -23.45
C GLY A 115 19.09 -28.42 -23.31
N TYR A 116 18.21 -28.63 -24.29
CA TYR A 116 16.84 -28.11 -24.25
C TYR A 116 16.00 -28.72 -23.13
N LYS A 117 16.13 -30.02 -22.86
CA LYS A 117 15.45 -30.69 -21.73
C LYS A 117 15.89 -30.12 -20.39
N THR A 118 17.18 -29.84 -20.23
CA THR A 118 17.73 -29.23 -19.01
C THR A 118 17.20 -27.80 -18.81
N TYR A 119 17.21 -26.99 -19.87
CA TYR A 119 16.65 -25.64 -19.83
C TYR A 119 15.14 -25.65 -19.52
N LEU A 120 14.39 -26.59 -20.13
CA LEU A 120 12.97 -26.76 -19.86
C LEU A 120 12.69 -27.13 -18.39
N HIS A 121 13.52 -27.99 -17.79
CA HIS A 121 13.42 -28.31 -16.37
C HIS A 121 13.65 -27.07 -15.49
N GLN A 122 14.65 -26.25 -15.81
CA GLN A 122 14.90 -24.99 -15.10
C GLN A 122 13.72 -24.02 -15.20
N VAL A 123 13.17 -23.82 -16.40
CA VAL A 123 12.01 -22.93 -16.63
C VAL A 123 10.78 -23.45 -15.89
N LYS A 124 10.54 -24.77 -15.90
CA LYS A 124 9.44 -25.40 -15.13
C LYS A 124 9.59 -25.20 -13.63
N LYS A 125 10.80 -25.31 -13.09
CA LYS A 125 11.08 -25.03 -11.68
C LYS A 125 10.77 -23.58 -11.35
N GLN A 126 11.25 -22.64 -12.17
CA GLN A 126 10.97 -21.21 -11.99
C GLN A 126 9.46 -20.92 -12.03
N LEU A 127 8.71 -21.50 -12.97
CA LEU A 127 7.25 -21.37 -13.02
C LEU A 127 6.56 -21.96 -11.78
N ASN A 128 7.05 -23.09 -11.27
CA ASN A 128 6.52 -23.70 -10.05
C ASN A 128 6.77 -22.81 -8.81
N ASP A 129 7.88 -22.09 -8.77
CA ASP A 129 8.18 -21.13 -7.69
C ASP A 129 7.21 -19.91 -7.71
N PHE A 130 6.52 -19.63 -8.82
CA PHE A 130 5.45 -18.62 -8.88
C PHE A 130 4.08 -19.16 -8.40
N LEU A 131 3.89 -20.49 -8.37
CA LEU A 131 2.62 -21.14 -8.01
C LEU A 131 2.55 -21.59 -6.55
N ASN A 132 3.70 -21.69 -5.86
CA ASN A 132 3.81 -22.02 -4.44
C ASN A 132 4.00 -20.76 -3.59
#